data_AF-A0A2G5VD61-F1
#
_entry.id   AF-A0A2G5VD61-F1
#
_cell.length_a   1.000
_cell.length_b   1.000
_cell.length_c   1.000
_cell.angle_alpha   90.00
_cell.angle_beta   90.00
_cell.angle_gamma   90.00
#
_symmetry.space_group_name_H-M   'P 1'
#
loop_
_entity.id
_entity.type
_entity.pdbx_description
1 polymer ?
#
loop_
_entity_poly.entity_id
_entity_poly.type
_entity_poly.pdbx_seq_one_letter_code
_entity_poly.pdbx_strand_id
1 'polypeptide(L)'
;MLLLLLLVGSAVAQNPLTKAWNEAVPGVQPFWEKYQTGPHGVVIRGWQFSRCASEQWTNYVVNVSNIVIWPDYPRFPGPIFFNVTMDVSEDLPLDKIEMDLEVRHAVTNKQGSKGWQVIPCQGWNIIDGCDGVGSCRYCDMLDKCNEAVSGAHKYVKDRKALDFLKQNKLCPPPKGHWTMTFSKVFSSEDLPKSFFGPLQSNEYWLTFSFTDGKDKKLGCARLWVDVCKYHLQDKSQKCLRDPNAFKNFINEISSQAEQIRSRNGK
;
A
#
# COMPACT_ATOMS: atom_id res chain seq x y z
N MET A 1 40.30 37.48 -11.13
CA MET A 1 39.98 36.29 -10.31
C MET A 1 38.76 36.60 -9.43
N LEU A 2 37.55 36.59 -10.01
CA LEU A 2 36.26 36.44 -9.29
C LEU A 2 35.08 36.34 -10.30
N LEU A 3 35.29 35.62 -11.41
CA LEU A 3 34.21 34.87 -12.04
C LEU A 3 34.07 33.60 -11.19
N LEU A 4 32.95 33.39 -10.46
CA LEU A 4 32.39 32.05 -10.13
C LEU A 4 31.32 31.98 -9.01
N LEU A 5 30.79 33.07 -8.45
CA LEU A 5 29.92 32.96 -7.24
C LEU A 5 28.42 33.27 -7.39
N LEU A 6 27.86 33.37 -8.60
CA LEU A 6 26.42 33.64 -8.76
C LEU A 6 25.67 32.67 -9.70
N LEU A 7 26.23 31.48 -9.93
CA LEU A 7 25.54 30.35 -10.58
C LEU A 7 25.42 29.17 -9.61
N VAL A 8 24.54 29.27 -8.61
CA VAL A 8 23.94 28.09 -7.99
C VAL A 8 22.46 28.38 -7.68
N GLY A 9 21.73 28.83 -8.70
CA GLY A 9 20.30 28.60 -8.73
C GLY A 9 20.09 27.12 -9.04
N SER A 10 20.13 26.28 -8.01
CA SER A 10 19.75 24.87 -8.11
C SER A 10 18.28 24.81 -8.49
N ALA A 11 17.98 24.87 -9.79
CA ALA A 11 16.74 24.35 -10.33
C ALA A 11 16.77 22.83 -10.13
N VAL A 12 16.56 22.40 -8.89
CA VAL A 12 16.18 21.02 -8.60
C VAL A 12 14.87 20.86 -9.34
N ALA A 13 14.88 20.09 -10.43
CA ALA A 13 13.67 19.77 -11.18
C ALA A 13 12.61 19.29 -10.18
N GLN A 14 11.62 20.13 -9.91
CA GLN A 14 10.55 19.77 -8.99
C GLN A 14 9.86 18.54 -9.58
N ASN A 15 9.74 17.47 -8.79
CA ASN A 15 8.98 16.28 -9.15
C ASN A 15 7.61 16.72 -9.72
N PRO A 16 7.15 16.20 -10.87
CA PRO A 16 5.85 16.53 -11.44
C PRO A 16 4.69 16.51 -10.43
N LEU A 17 4.72 15.58 -9.47
CA LEU A 17 3.75 15.52 -8.38
C LEU A 17 3.85 16.71 -7.42
N THR A 18 5.06 17.12 -7.05
CA THR A 18 5.29 18.31 -6.21
C THR A 18 4.85 19.57 -6.94
N LYS A 19 5.11 19.67 -8.25
CA LYS A 19 4.64 20.80 -9.07
C LYS A 19 3.11 20.82 -9.13
N ALA A 20 2.47 19.72 -9.49
CA ALA A 20 1.02 19.60 -9.55
C ALA A 20 0.36 19.89 -8.19
N TRP A 21 0.98 19.42 -7.09
CA TRP A 21 0.51 19.72 -5.74
C TRP A 21 0.62 21.21 -5.40
N ASN A 22 1.75 21.84 -5.70
CA ASN A 22 1.94 23.27 -5.44
C ASN A 22 0.99 24.13 -6.28
N GLU A 23 0.64 23.70 -7.49
CA GLU A 23 -0.36 24.34 -8.35
C GLU A 23 -1.78 24.13 -7.84
N ALA A 24 -2.15 22.90 -7.48
CA ALA A 24 -3.50 22.55 -7.05
C ALA A 24 -3.82 22.98 -5.61
N VAL A 25 -2.83 22.98 -4.71
CA VAL A 25 -3.00 23.32 -3.29
C VAL A 25 -1.81 24.17 -2.77
N PRO A 26 -1.71 25.45 -3.18
CA PRO A 26 -0.55 26.29 -2.83
C PRO A 26 -0.38 26.48 -1.31
N GLY A 27 0.84 26.28 -0.82
CA GLY A 27 1.20 26.53 0.58
C GLY A 27 0.68 25.50 1.60
N VAL A 28 0.08 24.39 1.14
CA VAL A 28 -0.20 23.22 2.00
C VAL A 28 0.91 22.20 1.79
N GLN A 29 1.56 21.78 2.88
CA GLN A 29 2.63 20.78 2.78
C GLN A 29 2.05 19.41 2.35
N PRO A 30 2.63 18.74 1.34
CA PRO A 30 2.18 17.42 0.94
C PRO A 30 2.32 16.37 2.04
N PHE A 31 1.40 15.40 2.08
CA PHE A 31 1.42 14.32 3.06
C PHE A 31 2.75 13.54 3.05
N TRP A 32 3.33 13.28 1.87
CA TRP A 32 4.60 12.56 1.70
C TRP A 32 5.83 13.36 2.17
N GLU A 33 5.67 14.64 2.50
CA GLU A 33 6.74 15.49 3.08
C GLU A 33 6.53 15.77 4.56
N LYS A 34 5.29 15.58 5.07
CA LYS A 34 4.90 15.94 6.43
C LYS A 34 5.48 15.00 7.50
N TYR A 35 5.50 13.69 7.23
CA TYR A 35 6.00 12.72 8.19
C TYR A 35 7.41 12.29 7.81
N GLN A 36 8.38 12.60 8.67
CA GLN A 36 9.68 11.97 8.56
C GLN A 36 9.53 10.45 8.74
N THR A 37 10.13 9.67 7.86
CA THR A 37 10.44 8.25 8.06
C THR A 37 11.47 8.15 9.19
N GLY A 38 11.08 8.50 10.41
CA GLY A 38 11.89 8.25 11.60
C GLY A 38 12.24 6.76 11.67
N PRO A 39 13.30 6.36 12.40
CA PRO A 39 13.82 4.99 12.37
C PRO A 39 12.86 4.05 13.10
N HIS A 40 11.78 3.68 12.44
CA HIS A 40 10.75 2.79 12.93
C HIS A 40 10.92 1.42 12.29
N GLY A 41 10.70 0.40 13.10
CA GLY A 41 10.52 -0.96 12.65
C GLY A 41 9.07 -1.39 12.84
N VAL A 42 8.70 -2.45 12.14
CA VAL A 42 7.42 -3.13 12.30
C VAL A 42 7.68 -4.61 12.49
N VAL A 43 6.92 -5.24 13.36
CA VAL A 43 6.78 -6.70 13.42
C VAL A 43 5.32 -7.06 13.25
N ILE A 44 5.02 -8.03 12.38
CA ILE A 44 3.69 -8.62 12.28
C ILE A 44 3.62 -9.73 13.33
N ARG A 45 2.77 -9.58 14.35
CA ARG A 45 2.65 -10.51 15.47
C ARG A 45 1.71 -11.69 15.20
N GLY A 46 0.87 -11.54 14.18
CA GLY A 46 -0.05 -12.56 13.72
C GLY A 46 -0.75 -12.09 12.46
N TRP A 47 -1.25 -13.02 11.66
CA TRP A 47 -2.06 -12.73 10.49
C TRP A 47 -3.09 -13.84 10.26
N GLN A 48 -4.16 -13.50 9.55
CA GLN A 48 -5.20 -14.46 9.18
C GLN A 48 -5.80 -14.05 7.84
N PHE A 49 -5.78 -14.99 6.89
CA PHE A 49 -6.51 -14.84 5.63
C PHE A 49 -7.99 -15.15 5.83
N SER A 50 -8.85 -14.38 5.16
CA SER A 50 -10.28 -14.62 5.04
C SER A 50 -10.72 -14.29 3.62
N ARG A 51 -11.70 -15.04 3.10
CA ARG A 51 -12.44 -14.62 1.91
C ARG A 51 -13.33 -13.42 2.25
N CYS A 52 -13.66 -12.59 1.26
CA CYS A 52 -14.45 -11.38 1.47
C CYS A 52 -15.96 -11.62 1.64
N ALA A 53 -16.50 -12.70 1.09
CA ALA A 53 -17.92 -13.06 1.16
C ALA A 53 -18.11 -14.55 1.47
N SER A 54 -19.27 -14.93 2.00
CA SER A 54 -19.67 -16.35 2.06
C SER A 54 -19.88 -16.87 0.64
N GLU A 55 -19.66 -18.18 0.44
CA GLU A 55 -19.61 -18.87 -0.87
C GLU A 55 -20.87 -18.70 -1.74
N GLN A 56 -21.93 -18.08 -1.24
CA GLN A 56 -23.21 -17.92 -1.93
C GLN A 56 -23.30 -16.68 -2.85
N TRP A 57 -22.36 -15.72 -2.81
CA TRP A 57 -22.60 -14.39 -3.41
C TRP A 57 -21.65 -13.89 -4.51
N THR A 58 -20.61 -14.61 -4.93
CA THR A 58 -19.71 -14.06 -5.97
C THR A 58 -19.05 -15.11 -6.86
N ASN A 59 -19.44 -15.12 -8.13
CA ASN A 59 -18.69 -15.71 -9.25
C ASN A 59 -17.44 -14.85 -9.55
N TYR A 60 -16.48 -14.80 -8.63
CA TYR A 60 -15.21 -14.14 -8.89
C TYR A 60 -14.41 -14.93 -9.94
N VAL A 61 -13.77 -14.21 -10.85
CA VAL A 61 -12.85 -14.78 -11.84
C VAL A 61 -11.59 -15.33 -11.16
N VAL A 62 -11.14 -14.67 -10.10
CA VAL A 62 -9.99 -15.04 -9.29
C VAL A 62 -10.45 -15.44 -7.90
N ASN A 63 -10.22 -16.70 -7.54
CA ASN A 63 -10.47 -17.23 -6.21
C ASN A 63 -9.15 -17.38 -5.45
N VAL A 64 -8.94 -16.57 -4.41
CA VAL A 64 -7.78 -16.70 -3.52
C VAL A 64 -8.11 -17.75 -2.45
N SER A 65 -7.33 -18.82 -2.42
CA SER A 65 -7.54 -19.93 -1.48
C SER A 65 -6.71 -19.78 -0.22
N ASN A 66 -5.52 -19.18 -0.30
CA ASN A 66 -4.64 -19.01 0.85
C ASN A 66 -3.67 -17.83 0.70
N ILE A 67 -3.34 -17.19 1.83
CA ILE A 67 -2.23 -16.23 1.94
C ILE A 67 -1.43 -16.57 3.20
N VAL A 68 -0.14 -16.84 3.03
CA VAL A 68 0.79 -17.17 4.12
C VAL A 68 1.91 -16.14 4.15
N ILE A 69 2.22 -15.59 5.32
CA ILE A 69 3.34 -14.68 5.54
C ILE A 69 4.45 -15.45 6.28
N TRP A 70 5.70 -15.19 5.96
CA TRP A 70 6.85 -15.80 6.64
C TRP A 70 8.03 -14.82 6.68
N PRO A 71 9.00 -14.98 7.60
CA PRO A 71 9.05 -15.96 8.71
C PRO A 71 8.00 -15.68 9.80
N ASP A 72 7.89 -16.56 10.80
CA ASP A 72 7.12 -16.26 12.02
C ASP A 72 7.63 -14.95 12.61
N TYR A 73 6.70 -14.04 12.91
CA TYR A 73 7.01 -12.68 13.36
C TYR A 73 7.87 -11.90 12.35
N PRO A 74 7.42 -11.72 11.09
CA PRO A 74 8.22 -11.07 10.07
C PRO A 74 8.47 -9.61 10.47
N ARG A 75 9.71 -9.16 10.27
CA ARG A 75 10.19 -7.85 10.72
C ARG A 75 10.58 -6.98 9.54
N PHE A 76 10.21 -5.71 9.66
CA PHE A 76 10.66 -4.64 8.82
C PHE A 76 11.52 -3.66 9.64
N PRO A 77 12.63 -3.13 9.09
CA PRO A 77 13.29 -3.59 7.86
C PRO A 77 13.77 -5.04 8.01
N GLY A 78 13.75 -5.80 6.92
CA GLY A 78 14.09 -7.22 6.96
C GLY A 78 13.37 -8.06 5.90
N PRO A 79 13.66 -9.37 5.88
CA PRO A 79 13.00 -10.29 4.96
C PRO A 79 11.52 -10.46 5.34
N ILE A 80 10.65 -10.21 4.37
CA ILE A 80 9.23 -10.56 4.46
C ILE A 80 8.87 -11.29 3.18
N PHE A 81 8.24 -12.43 3.36
CA PHE A 81 7.86 -13.30 2.27
C PHE A 81 6.35 -13.56 2.33
N PHE A 82 5.72 -13.63 1.17
CA PHE A 82 4.28 -13.88 1.03
C PHE A 82 4.06 -15.00 0.02
N ASN A 83 3.29 -16.02 0.40
CA ASN A 83 2.80 -17.03 -0.52
C ASN A 83 1.30 -16.83 -0.73
N VAL A 84 0.89 -16.71 -1.98
CA VAL A 84 -0.51 -16.61 -2.37
C VAL A 84 -0.85 -17.79 -3.26
N THR A 85 -1.91 -18.50 -2.92
CA THR A 85 -2.49 -19.54 -3.77
C THR A 85 -3.83 -19.06 -4.30
N MET A 86 -4.02 -19.17 -5.61
CA MET A 86 -5.22 -18.70 -6.28
C MET A 86 -5.57 -19.52 -7.52
N ASP A 87 -6.85 -19.51 -7.87
CA ASP A 87 -7.39 -20.10 -9.09
C ASP A 87 -7.98 -19.00 -9.97
N VAL A 88 -7.56 -18.96 -11.22
CA VAL A 88 -8.06 -18.04 -12.25
C VAL A 88 -8.93 -18.84 -13.22
N SER A 89 -10.23 -18.54 -13.27
CA SER A 89 -11.22 -19.35 -14.01
C SER A 89 -11.43 -18.91 -15.47
N GLU A 90 -11.15 -17.65 -15.77
CA GLU A 90 -11.29 -17.00 -17.09
C GLU A 90 -10.05 -16.17 -17.42
N ASP A 91 -9.89 -15.78 -18.69
CA ASP A 91 -8.85 -14.84 -19.07
C ASP A 91 -9.12 -13.46 -18.43
N LEU A 92 -8.07 -12.92 -17.80
CA LEU A 92 -8.12 -11.61 -17.16
C LEU A 92 -7.91 -10.48 -18.19
N PRO A 93 -8.50 -9.30 -17.96
CA PRO A 93 -8.38 -8.16 -18.86
C PRO A 93 -6.91 -7.73 -19.01
N LEU A 94 -6.50 -7.51 -20.27
CA LEU A 94 -5.15 -7.05 -20.61
C LEU A 94 -5.05 -5.51 -20.70
N ASP A 95 -6.20 -4.83 -20.75
CA ASP A 95 -6.28 -3.37 -20.86
C ASP A 95 -6.10 -2.71 -19.50
N LYS A 96 -6.85 -3.15 -18.47
CA LYS A 96 -6.85 -2.51 -17.16
C LYS A 96 -7.29 -3.45 -16.05
N ILE A 97 -6.61 -3.37 -14.90
CA ILE A 97 -7.09 -3.93 -13.63
C ILE A 97 -6.97 -2.87 -12.56
N GLU A 98 -8.07 -2.60 -11.86
CA GLU A 98 -8.09 -1.67 -10.72
C GLU A 98 -8.17 -2.46 -9.42
N MET A 99 -7.61 -1.87 -8.35
CA MET A 99 -7.70 -2.41 -7.01
C MET A 99 -8.18 -1.33 -6.03
N ASP A 100 -9.25 -1.63 -5.31
CA ASP A 100 -9.64 -0.88 -4.12
C ASP A 100 -9.09 -1.58 -2.88
N LEU A 101 -8.25 -0.87 -2.13
CA LEU A 101 -7.80 -1.30 -0.81
C LEU A 101 -8.67 -0.62 0.24
N GLU A 102 -9.31 -1.39 1.11
CA GLU A 102 -9.91 -0.89 2.33
C GLU A 102 -9.05 -1.30 3.53
N VAL A 103 -8.58 -0.33 4.30
CA VAL A 103 -7.79 -0.55 5.52
C VAL A 103 -8.65 -0.16 6.70
N ARG A 104 -8.93 -1.11 7.58
CA ARG A 104 -9.57 -0.85 8.88
C ARG A 104 -8.60 -1.15 10.01
N HIS A 105 -8.65 -0.37 11.08
CA HIS A 105 -7.91 -0.66 12.30
C HIS A 105 -8.87 -0.94 13.46
N ALA A 106 -8.40 -1.73 14.43
CA ALA A 106 -9.18 -2.04 15.61
C ALA A 106 -9.33 -0.79 16.49
N VAL A 107 -10.54 -0.61 17.02
CA VAL A 107 -10.88 0.41 18.00
C VAL A 107 -11.67 -0.19 19.13
N THR A 108 -11.54 0.38 20.32
CA THR A 108 -12.39 0.05 21.46
C THR A 108 -13.47 1.12 21.53
N ASN A 109 -14.74 0.72 21.47
CA ASN A 109 -15.84 1.67 21.62
C ASN A 109 -16.00 2.10 23.08
N LYS A 110 -16.89 3.07 23.34
CA LYS A 110 -17.17 3.58 24.69
C LYS A 110 -17.67 2.50 25.68
N GLN A 111 -18.17 1.38 25.16
CA GLN A 111 -18.70 0.25 25.93
C GLN A 111 -17.65 -0.84 26.17
N GLY A 112 -16.40 -0.63 25.73
CA GLY A 112 -15.31 -1.58 25.88
C GLY A 112 -15.28 -2.70 24.82
N SER A 113 -16.25 -2.76 23.90
CA SER A 113 -16.24 -3.76 22.84
C SER A 113 -15.40 -3.34 21.63
N LYS A 114 -14.80 -4.33 20.98
CA LYS A 114 -13.92 -4.15 19.83
C LYS A 114 -14.73 -3.89 18.57
N GLY A 115 -14.41 -2.81 17.88
CA GLY A 115 -14.92 -2.44 16.57
C GLY A 115 -13.79 -2.21 15.56
N TRP A 116 -14.17 -1.82 14.35
CA TRP A 116 -13.24 -1.56 13.25
C TRP A 116 -13.59 -0.23 12.59
N GLN A 117 -12.60 0.66 12.47
CA GLN A 117 -12.75 1.96 11.80
C GLN A 117 -11.88 2.02 10.56
N VAL A 118 -12.43 2.62 9.50
CA VAL A 118 -11.74 2.79 8.21
C VAL A 118 -10.67 3.87 8.35
N ILE A 119 -9.46 3.57 7.87
CA ILE A 119 -8.39 4.54 7.69
C ILE A 119 -8.61 5.19 6.32
N PRO A 120 -8.94 6.49 6.24
CA PRO A 120 -9.16 7.16 4.95
C PRO A 120 -7.90 7.15 4.08
N CYS A 121 -8.08 7.18 2.76
CA CYS A 121 -6.95 7.35 1.84
C CYS A 121 -6.22 8.67 2.12
N GLN A 122 -4.90 8.65 2.08
CA GLN A 122 -4.02 9.82 2.21
C GLN A 122 -2.84 9.73 1.26
N GLY A 123 -2.37 10.89 0.78
CA GLY A 123 -1.19 10.94 -0.10
C GLY A 123 -1.39 10.27 -1.47
N TRP A 124 -2.63 10.23 -1.97
CA TRP A 124 -2.93 9.82 -3.33
C TRP A 124 -2.35 10.80 -4.34
N ASN A 125 -2.11 10.31 -5.56
CA ASN A 125 -1.72 11.13 -6.69
C ASN A 125 -2.87 12.07 -7.06
N ILE A 126 -2.63 13.37 -6.97
CA ILE A 126 -3.65 14.40 -7.20
C ILE A 126 -4.09 14.48 -8.68
N ILE A 127 -3.30 13.93 -9.60
CA ILE A 127 -3.57 14.00 -11.04
C ILE A 127 -4.66 13.00 -11.43
N ASP A 128 -4.58 11.76 -10.93
CA ASP A 128 -5.46 10.66 -11.32
C ASP A 128 -6.32 10.13 -10.15
N GLY A 129 -6.05 10.54 -8.92
CA GLY A 129 -6.77 10.09 -7.72
C GLY A 129 -6.30 8.74 -7.18
N CYS A 130 -5.19 8.22 -7.69
CA CYS A 130 -4.75 6.83 -7.47
C CYS A 130 -3.61 6.75 -6.45
N ASP A 131 -3.31 5.55 -5.97
CA ASP A 131 -2.27 5.27 -4.98
C ASP A 131 -2.52 5.95 -3.62
N GLY A 132 -1.56 5.83 -2.69
CA GLY A 132 -1.60 6.47 -1.37
C GLY A 132 -1.51 5.45 -0.22
N VAL A 133 -1.84 5.92 0.99
CA VAL A 133 -1.80 5.15 2.23
C VAL A 133 -3.19 5.15 2.87
N GLY A 134 -3.63 3.98 3.35
CA GLY A 134 -4.96 3.78 3.89
C GLY A 134 -5.92 3.20 2.85
N SER A 135 -7.19 3.57 2.94
CA SER A 135 -8.23 2.99 2.07
C SER A 135 -8.28 3.69 0.71
N CYS A 136 -7.36 3.35 -0.19
CA CYS A 136 -7.13 4.02 -1.48
C CYS A 136 -7.49 3.14 -2.68
N ARG A 137 -7.74 3.79 -3.82
CA ARG A 137 -7.87 3.15 -5.14
C ARG A 137 -6.53 3.14 -5.85
N TYR A 138 -6.23 2.04 -6.51
CA TYR A 138 -5.05 1.83 -7.35
C TYR A 138 -5.56 1.55 -8.76
N CYS A 139 -5.32 2.50 -9.66
CA CYS A 139 -6.04 2.56 -10.92
C CYS A 139 -5.44 1.67 -12.01
N ASP A 140 -4.19 1.25 -11.90
CA ASP A 140 -3.64 0.26 -12.82
C ASP A 140 -2.66 -0.68 -12.11
N MET A 141 -3.14 -1.88 -11.82
CA MET A 141 -2.36 -2.94 -11.22
C MET A 141 -1.54 -3.72 -12.23
N LEU A 142 -1.84 -3.62 -13.54
CA LEU A 142 -1.04 -4.28 -14.57
C LEU A 142 0.34 -3.64 -14.65
N ASP A 143 0.42 -2.31 -14.60
CA ASP A 143 1.70 -1.59 -14.54
C ASP A 143 2.53 -2.00 -13.33
N LYS A 144 1.94 -2.00 -12.13
CA LYS A 144 2.61 -2.45 -10.90
C LYS A 144 3.07 -3.91 -10.98
N CYS A 145 2.26 -4.78 -11.60
CA CYS A 145 2.61 -6.17 -11.85
C CYS A 145 3.82 -6.26 -12.79
N ASN A 146 3.79 -5.56 -13.92
CA ASN A 146 4.86 -5.55 -14.92
C ASN A 146 6.18 -5.03 -14.33
N GLU A 147 6.13 -3.98 -13.52
CA GLU A 147 7.28 -3.45 -12.77
C GLU A 147 7.86 -4.51 -11.82
N ALA A 148 7.01 -5.18 -11.04
CA ALA A 148 7.44 -6.21 -10.11
C ALA A 148 8.05 -7.43 -10.82
N VAL A 149 7.45 -7.89 -11.92
CA VAL A 149 7.95 -8.98 -12.75
C VAL A 149 9.29 -8.62 -13.38
N SER A 150 9.41 -7.40 -13.90
CA SER A 150 10.66 -6.86 -14.44
C SER A 150 11.74 -6.76 -13.36
N GLY A 151 11.39 -6.37 -12.14
CA GLY A 151 12.34 -6.38 -11.01
C GLY A 151 12.77 -7.79 -10.60
N ALA A 152 11.89 -8.79 -10.79
CA ALA A 152 12.10 -10.17 -10.37
C ALA A 152 12.94 -10.99 -11.38
N HIS A 153 12.92 -10.65 -12.68
CA HIS A 153 13.58 -11.48 -13.72
C HIS A 153 15.04 -11.79 -13.41
N LYS A 154 15.76 -10.86 -12.74
CA LYS A 154 17.20 -10.99 -12.42
C LYS A 154 17.49 -12.07 -11.37
N TYR A 155 16.46 -12.52 -10.65
CA TYR A 155 16.57 -13.54 -9.62
C TYR A 155 16.07 -14.91 -10.10
N VAL A 156 15.50 -15.00 -11.31
CA VAL A 156 14.99 -16.25 -11.89
C VAL A 156 16.12 -17.00 -12.59
N LYS A 157 16.46 -18.18 -12.06
CA LYS A 157 17.53 -19.04 -12.62
C LYS A 157 17.02 -20.06 -13.63
N ASP A 158 15.73 -20.39 -13.60
CA ASP A 158 15.12 -21.33 -14.54
C ASP A 158 14.90 -20.65 -15.90
N ARG A 159 15.43 -21.25 -16.98
CA ARG A 159 15.38 -20.67 -18.33
C ARG A 159 13.96 -20.59 -18.89
N LYS A 160 13.12 -21.59 -18.64
CA LYS A 160 11.73 -21.60 -19.13
C LYS A 160 10.91 -20.52 -18.44
N ALA A 161 11.05 -20.39 -17.12
CA ALA A 161 10.43 -19.33 -16.35
C ALA A 161 10.93 -17.95 -16.80
N LEU A 162 12.24 -17.79 -17.01
CA LEU A 162 12.79 -16.53 -17.52
C LEU A 162 12.23 -16.16 -18.89
N ASP A 163 12.16 -17.12 -19.82
CA ASP A 163 11.60 -16.89 -21.16
C ASP A 163 10.10 -16.57 -21.10
N PHE A 164 9.35 -17.20 -20.19
CA PHE A 164 7.95 -16.88 -19.93
C PHE A 164 7.77 -15.44 -19.39
N LEU A 165 8.58 -15.02 -18.42
CA LEU A 165 8.54 -13.65 -17.88
C LEU A 165 8.95 -12.60 -18.91
N LYS A 166 9.96 -12.89 -19.74
CA LYS A 166 10.40 -11.98 -20.83
C LYS A 166 9.32 -11.74 -21.89
N GLN A 167 8.43 -12.72 -22.10
CA GLN A 167 7.29 -12.56 -23.01
C GLN A 167 6.15 -11.74 -22.40
N ASN A 168 6.32 -11.25 -21.17
CA ASN A 168 5.35 -10.47 -20.39
C ASN A 168 3.98 -11.13 -20.25
N LYS A 169 3.95 -12.46 -20.19
CA LYS A 169 2.71 -13.27 -20.15
C LYS A 169 2.15 -13.48 -18.75
N LEU A 170 2.75 -12.87 -17.72
CA LEU A 170 2.35 -13.07 -16.32
C LEU A 170 1.39 -11.99 -15.81
N CYS A 171 1.32 -10.83 -16.46
CA CYS A 171 0.52 -9.70 -16.00
C CYS A 171 -0.58 -9.40 -17.02
N PRO A 172 -1.85 -9.73 -16.74
CA PRO A 172 -2.34 -10.46 -15.58
C PRO A 172 -2.01 -11.98 -15.65
N PRO A 173 -2.10 -12.70 -14.51
CA PRO A 173 -1.85 -14.15 -14.51
C PRO A 173 -2.82 -14.88 -15.44
N PRO A 174 -2.33 -15.76 -16.35
CA PRO A 174 -3.19 -16.55 -17.23
C PRO A 174 -4.17 -17.44 -16.46
N LYS A 175 -5.21 -17.94 -17.14
CA LYS A 175 -6.12 -18.95 -16.59
C LYS A 175 -5.35 -20.15 -16.04
N GLY A 176 -5.71 -20.60 -14.84
CA GLY A 176 -5.12 -21.78 -14.20
C GLY A 176 -4.98 -21.67 -12.68
N HIS A 177 -4.36 -22.69 -12.11
CA HIS A 177 -4.01 -22.74 -10.70
C HIS A 177 -2.61 -22.16 -10.48
N TRP A 178 -2.49 -21.21 -9.55
CA TRP A 178 -1.25 -20.50 -9.28
C TRP A 178 -0.87 -20.59 -7.81
N THR A 179 0.41 -20.83 -7.56
CA THR A 179 1.05 -20.53 -6.28
C THR A 179 2.19 -19.57 -6.55
N MET A 180 2.08 -18.36 -6.03
CA MET A 180 3.06 -17.30 -6.20
C MET A 180 3.74 -17.01 -4.87
N THR A 181 5.08 -17.07 -4.88
CA THR A 181 5.91 -16.69 -3.75
C THR A 181 6.57 -15.34 -4.04
N PHE A 182 6.24 -14.34 -3.23
CA PHE A 182 6.96 -13.08 -3.20
C PHE A 182 8.02 -13.12 -2.11
N SER A 183 9.27 -12.87 -2.50
CA SER A 183 10.44 -12.89 -1.61
C SER A 183 11.18 -11.57 -1.73
N LYS A 184 11.11 -10.72 -0.71
CA LYS A 184 11.85 -9.46 -0.70
C LYS A 184 12.44 -9.18 0.68
N VAL A 185 13.70 -8.75 0.69
CA VAL A 185 14.29 -8.07 1.84
C VAL A 185 13.90 -6.61 1.73
N PHE A 186 12.99 -6.17 2.58
CA PHE A 186 12.48 -4.82 2.57
C PHE A 186 13.38 -3.90 3.40
N SER A 187 13.76 -2.79 2.80
CA SER A 187 14.49 -1.69 3.44
C SER A 187 13.57 -0.50 3.70
N SER A 188 14.01 0.46 4.52
CA SER A 188 13.32 1.74 4.73
C SER A 188 13.07 2.53 3.44
N GLU A 189 13.91 2.31 2.42
CA GLU A 189 13.81 2.99 1.12
C GLU A 189 12.75 2.38 0.20
N ASP A 190 12.33 1.14 0.48
CA ASP A 190 11.26 0.46 -0.26
C ASP A 190 9.86 0.91 0.14
N LEU A 191 9.73 1.69 1.22
CA LEU A 191 8.44 2.21 1.67
C LEU A 191 8.21 3.62 1.15
N PRO A 192 6.95 3.96 0.82
CA PRO A 192 6.58 5.34 0.57
C PRO A 192 7.00 6.23 1.74
N LYS A 193 7.46 7.45 1.44
CA LYS A 193 7.64 8.48 2.48
C LYS A 193 6.34 8.62 3.27
N SER A 194 6.47 8.90 4.56
CA SER A 194 5.33 9.01 5.48
C SER A 194 4.57 7.72 5.79
N PHE A 195 4.96 6.54 5.27
CA PHE A 195 4.29 5.26 5.57
C PHE A 195 4.08 5.02 7.08
N PHE A 196 5.11 5.30 7.88
CA PHE A 196 5.05 5.12 9.33
C PHE A 196 4.23 6.18 10.07
N GLY A 197 3.89 7.31 9.46
CA GLY A 197 3.14 8.38 10.11
C GLY A 197 1.82 7.88 10.72
N PRO A 198 0.87 7.40 9.90
CA PRO A 198 -0.42 6.93 10.37
C PRO A 198 -0.39 5.53 11.01
N LEU A 199 0.68 4.75 10.78
CA LEU A 199 0.79 3.40 11.30
C LEU A 199 1.03 3.39 12.82
N GLN A 200 0.28 2.57 13.54
CA GLN A 200 0.38 2.38 14.99
C GLN A 200 0.49 0.89 15.32
N SER A 201 0.90 0.56 16.54
CA SER A 201 0.84 -0.85 16.98
C SER A 201 -0.61 -1.22 17.26
N ASN A 202 -1.24 -1.91 16.32
CA ASN A 202 -2.65 -2.25 16.38
C ASN A 202 -2.95 -3.44 15.46
N GLU A 203 -4.18 -3.91 15.54
CA GLU A 203 -4.72 -4.85 14.57
C GLU A 203 -5.36 -4.13 13.40
N TYR A 204 -5.19 -4.70 12.21
CA TYR A 204 -5.69 -4.16 10.95
C TYR A 204 -6.38 -5.23 10.12
N TRP A 205 -7.46 -4.86 9.44
CA TRP A 205 -8.02 -5.62 8.32
C TRP A 205 -7.70 -4.88 7.03
N LEU A 206 -7.15 -5.61 6.08
CA LEU A 206 -6.88 -5.19 4.72
C LEU A 206 -7.84 -5.96 3.81
N THR A 207 -8.73 -5.26 3.11
CA THR A 207 -9.62 -5.85 2.11
C THR A 207 -9.20 -5.37 0.74
N PHE A 208 -8.76 -6.28 -0.11
CA PHE A 208 -8.36 -6.02 -1.49
C PHE A 208 -9.48 -6.44 -2.42
N SER A 209 -10.02 -5.51 -3.21
CA SER A 209 -11.06 -5.79 -4.20
C SER A 209 -10.56 -5.42 -5.59
N PHE A 210 -10.67 -6.33 -6.55
CA PHE A 210 -10.16 -6.13 -7.91
C PHE A 210 -11.29 -6.01 -8.92
N THR A 211 -11.16 -5.08 -9.88
CA THR A 211 -12.10 -4.89 -10.99
C THR A 211 -11.36 -4.75 -12.33
N ASP A 212 -12.08 -4.90 -13.44
CA ASP A 212 -11.57 -4.66 -14.80
C ASP A 212 -11.62 -3.18 -15.24
N GLY A 213 -11.90 -2.25 -14.32
CA GLY A 213 -12.14 -0.84 -14.64
C GLY A 213 -13.49 -0.54 -15.32
N LYS A 214 -14.33 -1.56 -15.55
CA LYS A 214 -15.71 -1.48 -16.07
C LYS A 214 -16.70 -2.09 -15.06
N ASP A 215 -16.32 -2.03 -13.78
CA ASP A 215 -17.06 -2.55 -12.62
C ASP A 215 -17.26 -4.08 -12.55
N LYS A 216 -16.73 -4.88 -13.50
CA LYS A 216 -16.72 -6.35 -13.35
C LYS A 216 -15.81 -6.71 -12.19
N LYS A 217 -16.35 -7.36 -11.17
CA LYS A 217 -15.57 -7.83 -10.02
C LYS A 217 -14.72 -9.03 -10.43
N LEU A 218 -13.41 -8.90 -10.32
CA LEU A 218 -12.46 -9.96 -10.70
C LEU A 218 -12.13 -10.87 -9.51
N GLY A 219 -11.94 -10.31 -8.32
CA GLY A 219 -11.61 -11.09 -7.13
C GLY A 219 -11.61 -10.23 -5.87
N CYS A 220 -11.58 -10.89 -4.72
CA CYS A 220 -11.45 -10.22 -3.44
C CYS A 220 -10.68 -11.07 -2.43
N ALA A 221 -9.78 -10.45 -1.68
CA ALA A 221 -9.02 -11.08 -0.61
C ALA A 221 -9.05 -10.22 0.64
N ARG A 222 -9.11 -10.86 1.82
CA ARG A 222 -9.08 -10.16 3.10
C ARG A 222 -7.97 -10.71 3.98
N LEU A 223 -7.19 -9.82 4.59
CA LEU A 223 -6.08 -10.17 5.46
C LEU A 223 -6.19 -9.39 6.76
N TRP A 224 -6.28 -10.11 7.87
CA TRP A 224 -6.07 -9.54 9.19
C TRP A 224 -4.58 -9.60 9.53
N VAL A 225 -4.05 -8.53 10.12
CA VAL A 225 -2.69 -8.47 10.63
C VAL A 225 -2.65 -7.78 11.99
N ASP A 226 -1.92 -8.34 12.95
CA ASP A 226 -1.55 -7.66 14.18
C ASP A 226 -0.16 -7.07 14.02
N VAL A 227 -0.04 -5.75 14.10
CA VAL A 227 1.21 -5.02 13.90
C VAL A 227 1.71 -4.44 15.21
N CYS A 228 3.01 -4.56 15.44
CA CYS A 228 3.73 -3.80 16.46
C CYS A 228 4.78 -2.92 15.79
N LYS A 229 4.55 -1.62 15.81
CA LYS A 229 5.50 -0.58 15.39
C LYS A 229 6.39 -0.22 16.58
N TYR A 230 7.69 -0.10 16.38
CA TYR A 230 8.66 0.22 17.44
C TYR A 230 9.74 1.17 16.91
N HIS A 231 10.50 1.80 17.80
CA HIS A 231 11.69 2.55 17.40
C HIS A 231 12.87 1.59 17.23
N LEU A 232 13.58 1.63 16.10
CA LEU A 232 14.73 0.77 15.81
C LEU A 232 15.87 0.95 16.82
N GLN A 233 15.98 2.14 17.42
CA GLN A 233 16.99 2.45 18.44
C GLN A 233 16.60 1.98 19.85
N ASP A 234 15.33 1.62 20.07
CA ASP A 234 14.88 1.09 21.36
C ASP A 234 15.31 -0.37 21.49
N LYS A 235 16.29 -0.62 22.38
CA LYS A 235 16.78 -1.97 22.70
C LYS A 235 15.67 -2.90 23.19
N SER A 236 14.63 -2.35 23.84
CA SER A 236 13.49 -3.11 24.33
C SER A 236 12.40 -3.34 23.29
N GLN A 237 12.51 -2.69 22.12
CA GLN A 237 11.58 -2.79 20.99
C GLN A 237 10.10 -2.73 21.42
N LYS A 238 9.78 -1.80 22.32
CA LYS A 238 8.42 -1.68 22.84
C LYS A 238 7.47 -1.21 21.74
N CYS A 239 6.31 -1.86 21.69
CA CYS A 239 5.25 -1.50 20.75
C CYS A 239 4.73 -0.09 21.07
N LEU A 240 4.81 0.80 20.09
CA LEU A 240 4.28 2.15 20.14
C LEU A 240 2.77 2.10 20.03
N ARG A 241 2.08 2.47 21.10
CA ARG A 241 0.64 2.61 21.15
C ARG A 241 0.30 4.01 21.62
N ASP A 242 -0.32 4.79 20.74
CA ASP A 242 -0.95 6.05 21.10
C ASP A 242 -2.47 5.94 20.83
N PRO A 243 -3.30 5.89 21.90
CA PRO A 243 -4.76 5.85 21.77
C PRO A 243 -5.35 7.06 21.03
N ASN A 244 -4.64 8.19 21.00
CA ASN A 244 -5.09 9.42 20.34
C ASN A 244 -4.54 9.57 18.92
N ALA A 245 -3.60 8.73 18.48
CA ALA A 245 -2.96 8.87 17.16
C ALA A 245 -3.98 8.92 16.02
N PHE A 246 -4.99 8.03 16.04
CA PHE A 246 -6.01 8.02 14.99
C PHE A 246 -6.91 9.26 15.05
N LYS A 247 -7.31 9.70 16.25
CA LYS A 247 -8.10 10.93 16.42
C LYS A 247 -7.33 12.15 15.90
N ASN A 248 -6.04 12.24 16.23
CA ASN A 248 -5.16 13.30 15.75
C ASN A 248 -5.01 13.26 14.23
N PHE A 249 -4.79 12.07 13.66
CA PHE A 249 -4.74 11.86 12.22
C PHE A 249 -6.03 12.31 11.51
N ILE A 250 -7.21 11.95 12.01
CA ILE A 250 -8.49 12.37 11.42
C ILE A 250 -8.72 13.88 11.57
N ASN A 251 -8.36 14.46 12.71
CA ASN A 251 -8.46 15.91 12.91
C ASN A 251 -7.55 16.66 11.93
N GLU A 252 -6.34 16.15 11.71
CA GLU A 252 -5.41 16.72 10.72
C GLU A 252 -5.97 16.66 9.31
N ILE A 253 -6.53 15.52 8.89
CA ILE A 253 -7.16 15.37 7.58
C ILE A 253 -8.31 16.37 7.42
N SER A 254 -9.17 16.45 8.43
CA SER A 254 -10.30 17.39 8.44
C SER A 254 -9.81 18.84 8.32
N SER A 255 -8.77 19.20 9.07
CA SER A 255 -8.18 20.55 9.01
C SER A 255 -7.58 20.88 7.64
N GLN A 256 -6.91 19.91 7.00
CA GLN A 256 -6.38 20.09 5.64
C GLN A 256 -7.52 20.24 4.63
N ALA A 257 -8.57 19.42 4.73
CA ALA A 257 -9.74 19.53 3.87
C ALA A 257 -10.46 20.89 4.03
N GLU A 258 -10.56 21.41 5.25
CA GLU A 258 -11.11 22.75 5.52
C GLU A 258 -10.23 23.87 4.96
N GLN A 259 -8.91 23.78 5.10
CA GLN A 259 -7.97 24.73 4.48
C GLN A 259 -8.09 24.76 2.96
N ILE A 260 -8.31 23.60 2.33
CA ILE A 260 -8.53 23.51 0.88
C ILE A 260 -9.89 24.14 0.51
N ARG A 261 -10.97 23.77 1.21
CA ARG A 261 -12.33 24.26 0.93
C ARG A 261 -12.48 25.77 1.13
N SER A 262 -11.94 26.31 2.23
CA SER A 262 -12.00 27.75 2.54
C SER A 262 -11.26 28.61 1.51
N ARG A 263 -10.30 28.03 0.78
CA ARG A 263 -9.54 28.72 -0.28
C ARG A 263 -10.17 28.58 -1.65
N ASN A 264 -10.76 27.43 -1.98
CA ASN A 264 -11.50 27.21 -3.23
C ASN A 264 -12.90 27.85 -3.24
N GLY A 265 -13.36 28.38 -2.10
CA GLY A 265 -14.58 29.17 -1.97
C GLY A 265 -14.42 30.68 -2.25
N LYS A 266 -13.32 31.09 -2.89
CA LYS A 266 -13.10 32.42 -3.46
C LYS A 266 -12.93 32.33 -4.96
#